data_AF-A0A7S1HA41-F1
#
_entry.id   AF-A0A7S1HA41-F1
#
_cell.length_a   1.000
_cell.length_b   1.000
_cell.length_c   1.000
_cell.angle_alpha   90.00
_cell.angle_beta   90.00
_cell.angle_gamma   90.00
#
_symmetry.space_group_name_H-M   'P 1'
#
loop_
_entity.id
_entity.type
_entity.pdbx_description
1 polymer ?
#
loop_
_entity_poly.entity_id
_entity_poly.type
_entity_poly.pdbx_seq_one_letter_code
_entity_poly.pdbx_strand_id
1 'polypeptide(L)'
;MLENGLKDKLGELTTELDNLKEDHAKELAMVKAQAEARAVQAQGVGRALAVDEATLPRVSNAMTIAELKVELKARDTTGKFTKGLSSWSKGDFMCELGQGTPRLSAVAEYRCVEELRDLVKRQKCAVERERQRVLREQEEERRRKREEEQEEMRRQEIERQREEDARLAKHEEGLHTHTSLCHGCPLAPTRELLIRANEYRRMPRDENPLTSCDVCNVEKEYNPKVKIVWSCVKCDYDICWECYQVESLPEDQRDEKRKEIAKMKEAERKAEIKRKEQERKKLEAEQKRIQAEKLRREKEIVKSIGGPFPDKIVTLTSKNRMNENGKGFCVISTCGYDADGWHSYGGPPEEVFDSYWTSQKEAIQRAHYLFYCRNPWGLHINEILDKEVGFRRPGVSPTGWQTKLCELRFRAGDSERWTVIVVKS
;
A
#
# COMPACT_ATOMS: atom_id res chain seq x y z
N MET A 1 7.46 -38.49 27.36
CA MET A 1 7.96 -37.62 28.44
C MET A 1 7.18 -36.30 28.52
N LEU A 2 6.98 -35.59 27.41
CA LEU A 2 6.21 -34.33 27.38
C LEU A 2 4.76 -34.45 27.91
N GLU A 3 4.09 -35.56 27.61
CA GLU A 3 2.69 -35.77 28.01
C GLU A 3 2.51 -35.91 29.53
N ASN A 4 3.49 -36.50 30.23
CA ASN A 4 3.46 -36.62 31.68
C ASN A 4 3.70 -35.26 32.35
N GLY A 5 4.67 -34.48 31.84
CA GLY A 5 4.95 -33.13 32.36
C GLY A 5 3.79 -32.14 32.17
N LEU A 6 2.96 -32.33 31.13
CA LEU A 6 1.74 -31.54 30.95
C LEU A 6 0.64 -31.92 31.94
N LYS A 7 0.49 -33.21 32.26
CA LYS A 7 -0.49 -33.68 33.26
C LYS A 7 -0.15 -33.18 34.66
N ASP A 8 1.12 -33.19 35.03
CA ASP A 8 1.58 -32.69 36.33
C ASP A 8 1.32 -31.18 36.47
N LYS A 9 1.68 -30.38 35.45
CA LYS A 9 1.39 -28.94 35.42
C LYS A 9 -0.11 -28.62 35.45
N LEU A 10 -0.94 -29.44 34.80
CA LEU A 10 -2.39 -29.27 34.85
C LEU A 10 -2.92 -29.51 36.28
N GLY A 11 -2.38 -30.50 36.99
CA GLY A 11 -2.70 -30.78 38.39
C GLY A 11 -2.32 -29.63 39.33
N GLU A 12 -1.13 -29.06 39.15
CA GLU A 12 -0.66 -27.89 39.90
C GLU A 12 -1.58 -26.67 39.68
N LEU A 13 -1.88 -26.33 38.43
CA LEU A 13 -2.77 -25.22 38.09
C LEU A 13 -4.20 -25.40 38.61
N THR A 14 -4.69 -26.65 38.66
CA THR A 14 -6.02 -26.95 39.21
C THR A 14 -6.05 -26.69 40.71
N THR A 15 -4.99 -27.08 41.42
CA THR A 15 -4.86 -26.88 42.86
C THR A 15 -4.74 -25.39 43.21
N GLU A 16 -3.95 -24.63 42.44
CA GLU A 16 -3.85 -23.17 42.60
C GLU A 16 -5.19 -22.46 42.37
N LEU A 17 -5.95 -22.89 41.36
CA LEU A 17 -7.27 -22.33 41.06
C LEU A 17 -8.26 -22.56 42.21
N ASP A 18 -8.23 -23.73 42.84
CA ASP A 18 -9.12 -24.03 43.96
C ASP A 18 -8.76 -23.25 45.23
N ASN A 19 -7.46 -23.05 45.50
CA ASN A 19 -7.00 -22.19 46.59
C ASN A 19 -7.46 -20.72 46.38
N LEU A 20 -7.34 -20.19 45.14
CA LEU A 20 -7.79 -18.84 44.82
C LEU A 20 -9.31 -18.67 44.98
N LYS A 21 -10.11 -19.70 44.65
CA LYS A 21 -11.56 -19.67 44.89
C LYS A 21 -11.88 -19.62 46.38
N GLU A 22 -11.15 -20.36 47.20
CA GLU A 22 -11.34 -20.37 48.65
C GLU A 22 -11.01 -19.00 49.27
N ASP A 23 -9.91 -18.39 48.86
CA ASP A 23 -9.50 -17.06 49.35
C ASP A 23 -10.48 -15.97 48.92
N HIS A 24 -10.94 -15.99 47.66
CA HIS A 24 -11.97 -15.05 47.19
C HIS A 24 -13.30 -15.25 47.93
N ALA A 25 -13.66 -16.48 48.28
CA ALA A 25 -14.86 -16.76 49.09
C ALA A 25 -14.72 -16.21 50.52
N LYS A 26 -13.53 -16.31 51.13
CA LYS A 26 -13.24 -15.71 52.45
C LYS A 26 -13.31 -14.18 52.42
N GLU A 27 -12.75 -13.54 51.38
CA GLU A 27 -12.84 -12.09 51.21
C GLU A 27 -14.29 -11.62 51.04
N LEU A 28 -15.07 -12.31 50.20
CA LEU A 28 -16.50 -12.02 50.03
C LEU A 28 -17.28 -12.16 51.33
N ALA A 29 -17.00 -13.20 52.12
CA ALA A 29 -17.62 -13.40 53.42
C ALA A 29 -17.28 -12.27 54.40
N MET A 30 -16.00 -11.84 54.44
CA MET A 30 -15.56 -10.73 55.27
C MET A 30 -16.22 -9.40 54.88
N VAL A 31 -16.29 -9.10 53.57
CA VAL A 31 -16.96 -7.89 53.06
C VAL A 31 -18.44 -7.90 53.39
N LYS A 32 -19.11 -9.05 53.25
CA LYS A 32 -20.53 -9.22 53.61
C LYS A 32 -20.75 -8.99 55.11
N ALA A 33 -19.92 -9.58 55.96
CA ALA A 33 -19.99 -9.37 57.42
C ALA A 33 -19.77 -7.90 57.82
N GLN A 34 -18.83 -7.21 57.18
CA GLN A 34 -18.62 -5.77 57.40
C GLN A 34 -19.80 -4.92 56.93
N ALA A 35 -20.43 -5.27 55.80
CA ALA A 35 -21.62 -4.59 55.31
C ALA A 35 -22.82 -4.79 56.25
N GLU A 36 -23.03 -6.01 56.75
CA GLU A 36 -24.07 -6.32 57.73
C GLU A 36 -23.83 -5.59 59.05
N ALA A 37 -22.60 -5.57 59.56
CA ALA A 37 -22.25 -4.81 60.76
C ALA A 37 -22.55 -3.30 60.60
N ARG A 38 -22.23 -2.71 59.44
CA ARG A 38 -22.56 -1.31 59.13
C ARG A 38 -24.07 -1.07 59.01
N ALA A 39 -24.81 -2.02 58.43
CA ALA A 39 -26.27 -1.92 58.34
C ALA A 39 -26.93 -1.94 59.72
N VAL A 40 -26.46 -2.80 60.64
CA VAL A 40 -26.93 -2.84 62.03
C VAL A 40 -26.58 -1.52 62.74
N GLN A 41 -25.38 -0.98 62.52
CA GLN A 41 -24.99 0.31 63.07
C GLN A 41 -25.86 1.47 62.54
N ALA A 42 -26.22 1.44 61.25
CA ALA A 42 -27.12 2.42 60.63
C ALA A 42 -28.56 2.30 61.14
N GLN A 43 -29.05 1.10 61.44
CA GLN A 43 -30.36 0.89 62.07
C GLN A 43 -30.43 1.46 63.50
N GLY A 44 -29.29 1.52 64.22
CA GLY A 44 -29.18 2.22 65.50
C GLY A 44 -29.33 3.75 65.40
N VAL A 45 -28.99 4.34 64.24
CA VAL A 45 -29.09 5.78 63.99
C VAL A 45 -30.48 6.19 63.50
N GLY A 46 -31.20 5.29 62.82
CA GLY A 46 -32.54 5.54 62.27
C GLY A 46 -33.64 5.82 63.32
N ARG A 47 -33.39 5.57 64.61
CA ARG A 47 -34.38 5.82 65.67
C ARG A 47 -34.27 7.22 66.31
N ALA A 48 -33.27 8.03 65.94
CA ALA A 48 -32.98 9.31 66.61
C ALA A 48 -33.11 10.56 65.72
N LEU A 49 -33.52 10.45 64.46
CA LEU A 49 -33.63 11.59 63.55
C LEU A 49 -35.03 11.69 62.94
N ALA A 50 -36.02 11.96 63.79
CA ALA A 50 -37.19 12.70 63.32
C ALA A 50 -36.72 14.12 63.01
N VAL A 51 -36.14 14.32 61.82
CA VAL A 51 -35.77 15.64 61.34
C VAL A 51 -37.08 16.40 61.17
N ASP A 52 -37.28 17.42 62.01
CA ASP A 52 -38.42 18.32 61.88
C ASP A 52 -38.35 18.95 60.48
N GLU A 53 -39.32 18.61 59.63
CA GLU A 53 -39.41 19.05 58.23
C GLU A 53 -39.42 20.58 58.11
N ALA A 54 -39.77 21.29 59.19
CA ALA A 54 -39.70 22.74 59.28
C ALA A 54 -38.25 23.29 59.27
N THR A 55 -37.26 22.49 59.69
CA THR A 55 -35.85 22.91 59.82
C THR A 55 -35.01 22.66 58.57
N LEU A 56 -35.55 21.93 57.59
CA LEU A 56 -34.84 21.65 56.34
C LEU A 56 -34.70 22.92 55.49
N PRO A 57 -33.50 23.21 54.94
CA PRO A 57 -33.33 24.28 53.98
C PRO A 57 -34.29 24.10 52.80
N ARG A 58 -34.97 25.17 52.39
CA ARG A 58 -35.94 25.14 51.29
C ARG A 58 -35.36 25.74 50.02
N VAL A 59 -35.79 25.24 48.87
CA VAL A 59 -35.45 25.80 47.57
C VAL A 59 -35.96 27.24 47.51
N SER A 60 -35.06 28.18 47.26
CA SER A 60 -35.39 29.61 47.28
C SER A 60 -34.73 30.34 46.12
N ASN A 61 -35.30 31.49 45.75
CA ASN A 61 -34.71 32.41 44.79
C ASN A 61 -33.37 32.99 45.24
N ALA A 62 -32.90 32.74 46.46
CA ALA A 62 -31.56 33.12 46.89
C ALA A 62 -30.48 32.14 46.40
N MET A 63 -30.83 30.89 46.04
CA MET A 63 -29.88 29.89 45.58
C MET A 63 -29.23 30.29 44.25
N THR A 64 -27.95 29.95 44.09
CA THR A 64 -27.23 30.12 42.84
C THR A 64 -27.70 29.09 41.81
N ILE A 65 -27.51 29.38 40.51
CA ILE A 65 -27.83 28.41 39.44
C ILE A 65 -27.05 27.10 39.63
N ALA A 66 -25.83 27.15 40.17
CA ALA A 66 -25.05 25.95 40.49
C ALA A 66 -25.71 25.09 41.57
N GLU A 67 -26.20 25.70 42.65
CA GLU A 67 -26.92 24.96 43.70
C GLU A 67 -28.25 24.40 43.22
N LEU A 68 -28.98 25.15 42.38
CA LEU A 68 -30.22 24.68 41.76
C LEU A 68 -29.96 23.50 40.81
N LYS A 69 -28.83 23.50 40.07
CA LYS A 69 -28.41 22.35 39.25
C LYS A 69 -28.10 21.12 40.10
N VAL A 70 -27.41 21.29 41.23
CA VAL A 70 -27.12 20.19 42.16
C VAL A 70 -28.41 19.64 42.75
N GLU A 71 -29.34 20.51 43.14
CA GLU A 71 -30.64 20.10 43.68
C GLU A 71 -31.50 19.40 42.63
N LEU A 72 -31.55 19.90 41.40
CA LEU A 72 -32.27 19.23 40.31
C LEU A 72 -31.69 17.86 40.00
N LYS A 73 -30.35 17.74 39.99
CA LYS A 73 -29.67 16.45 39.85
C LYS A 73 -29.93 15.51 41.03
N ALA A 74 -30.09 16.04 42.24
CA ALA A 74 -30.44 15.25 43.41
C ALA A 74 -31.83 14.62 43.28
N ARG A 75 -32.79 15.34 42.69
CA ARG A 75 -34.16 14.88 42.47
C ARG A 75 -34.33 14.03 41.23
N ASP A 76 -33.48 14.21 40.23
CA ASP A 76 -33.53 13.45 38.99
C ASP A 76 -32.96 12.04 39.15
N THR A 77 -33.78 11.13 39.66
CA THR A 77 -33.46 9.69 39.74
C THR A 77 -33.42 9.01 38.38
N THR A 78 -34.01 9.64 37.35
CA THR A 78 -34.14 9.09 35.99
C THR A 78 -33.00 9.48 35.05
N GLY A 79 -32.18 10.47 35.44
CA GLY A 79 -31.12 11.03 34.60
C GLY A 79 -31.62 11.85 33.41
N LYS A 80 -32.94 12.10 33.31
CA LYS A 80 -33.60 12.77 32.17
C LYS A 80 -33.16 14.22 32.02
N PHE A 81 -32.84 14.90 33.12
CA PHE A 81 -32.48 16.30 33.17
C PHE A 81 -30.98 16.54 33.03
N THR A 82 -30.15 15.51 32.82
CA THR A 82 -28.69 15.67 32.77
C THR A 82 -28.14 16.33 31.50
N LYS A 83 -28.94 16.48 30.44
CA LYS A 83 -28.53 17.09 29.17
C LYS A 83 -29.22 18.45 28.97
N GLY A 84 -28.46 19.47 28.57
CA GLY A 84 -29.01 20.79 28.20
C GLY A 84 -29.23 21.78 29.35
N LEU A 85 -28.82 21.47 30.58
CA LEU A 85 -28.95 22.39 31.73
C LEU A 85 -28.12 23.67 31.63
N SER A 86 -27.23 23.79 30.64
CA SER A 86 -26.43 25.00 30.43
C SER A 86 -27.26 26.19 29.95
N SER A 87 -28.36 25.95 29.24
CA SER A 87 -29.25 27.00 28.71
C SER A 87 -30.41 27.37 29.62
N TRP A 88 -30.60 26.64 30.72
CA TRP A 88 -31.70 26.89 31.65
C TRP A 88 -31.46 28.18 32.43
N SER A 89 -32.48 29.04 32.43
CA SER A 89 -32.53 30.22 33.28
C SER A 89 -32.84 29.82 34.73
N LYS A 90 -32.57 30.73 35.67
CA LYS A 90 -32.94 30.53 37.08
C LYS A 90 -34.45 30.29 37.25
N GLY A 91 -35.28 30.95 36.44
CA GLY A 91 -36.74 30.74 36.44
C GLY A 91 -37.12 29.31 36.06
N ASP A 92 -36.44 28.72 35.07
CA ASP A 92 -36.70 27.34 34.62
C ASP A 92 -36.38 26.33 35.73
N PHE A 93 -35.26 26.51 36.43
CA PHE A 93 -34.91 25.67 37.59
C PHE A 93 -35.94 25.80 38.72
N MET A 94 -36.41 27.02 39.01
CA MET A 94 -37.39 27.24 40.08
C MET A 94 -38.77 26.70 39.73
N CYS A 95 -39.14 26.73 38.44
CA CYS A 95 -40.38 26.13 37.93
C CYS A 95 -40.38 24.61 38.13
N GLU A 96 -39.27 23.94 37.76
CA GLU A 96 -39.15 22.48 37.88
C GLU A 96 -38.98 22.02 39.34
N LEU A 97 -38.19 22.74 40.15
CA LEU A 97 -37.94 22.38 41.55
C LEU A 97 -39.08 22.77 42.49
N GLY A 98 -39.87 23.79 42.14
CA GLY A 98 -40.87 24.39 43.02
C GLY A 98 -40.25 25.18 44.18
N GLN A 99 -40.49 26.49 44.23
CA GLN A 99 -40.05 27.35 45.33
C GLN A 99 -40.67 26.91 46.66
N GLY A 100 -39.87 26.88 47.73
CA GLY A 100 -40.31 26.51 49.08
C GLY A 100 -40.28 25.01 49.37
N THR A 101 -39.96 24.16 48.39
CA THR A 101 -39.83 22.71 48.61
C THR A 101 -38.54 22.39 49.39
N PRO A 102 -38.49 21.30 50.20
CA PRO A 102 -37.28 20.92 50.91
C PRO A 102 -36.11 20.60 49.97
N ARG A 103 -34.90 21.04 50.33
CA ARG A 103 -33.67 20.85 49.54
C ARG A 103 -33.07 19.47 49.83
N LEU A 104 -33.25 18.52 48.90
CA LEU A 104 -32.75 17.15 49.02
C LEU A 104 -31.22 17.10 49.09
N SER A 105 -30.53 17.95 48.35
CA SER A 105 -29.06 18.04 48.35
C SER A 105 -28.45 18.47 49.69
N ALA A 106 -29.24 19.09 50.58
CA ALA A 106 -28.80 19.49 51.90
C ALA A 106 -28.92 18.39 52.96
N VAL A 107 -29.74 17.36 52.69
CA VAL A 107 -30.03 16.23 53.57
C VAL A 107 -28.79 15.34 53.72
N ALA A 108 -28.50 14.88 54.95
CA ALA A 108 -27.27 14.14 55.26
C ALA A 108 -27.19 12.80 54.52
N GLU A 109 -28.33 12.15 54.37
CA GLU A 109 -28.52 10.88 53.65
C GLU A 109 -28.13 11.03 52.18
N TYR A 110 -28.52 12.14 51.53
CA TYR A 110 -28.15 12.40 50.15
C TYR A 110 -26.63 12.57 49.99
N ARG A 111 -25.98 13.29 50.91
CA ARG A 111 -24.51 13.45 50.88
C ARG A 111 -23.80 12.10 51.06
N CYS A 112 -24.27 11.26 51.98
CA CYS A 112 -23.74 9.90 52.17
C CYS A 112 -23.86 9.06 50.89
N VAL A 113 -25.00 9.16 50.18
CA VAL A 113 -25.19 8.45 48.90
C VAL A 113 -24.25 8.97 47.82
N GLU A 114 -24.02 10.29 47.72
CA GLU A 114 -23.04 10.85 46.76
C GLU A 114 -21.61 10.43 47.10
N GLU A 115 -21.20 10.43 48.38
CA GLU A 115 -19.89 9.94 48.81
C GLU A 115 -19.68 8.46 48.45
N LEU A 116 -20.72 7.62 48.64
CA LEU A 116 -20.69 6.22 48.22
C LEU A 116 -20.59 6.07 46.70
N ARG A 117 -21.32 6.89 45.93
CA ARG A 117 -21.20 6.91 44.46
C ARG A 117 -19.79 7.25 44.01
N ASP A 118 -19.17 8.25 44.63
CA ASP A 118 -17.79 8.65 44.34
C ASP A 118 -16.78 7.58 44.75
N LEU A 119 -17.00 6.88 45.87
CA LEU A 119 -16.18 5.74 46.26
C LEU A 119 -16.26 4.59 45.24
N VAL A 120 -17.48 4.21 44.83
CA VAL A 120 -17.70 3.19 43.79
C VAL A 120 -17.05 3.59 42.48
N LYS A 121 -17.16 4.87 42.09
CA LYS A 121 -16.51 5.40 40.89
C LYS A 121 -14.99 5.28 40.98
N ARG A 122 -14.39 5.66 42.11
CA ARG A 122 -12.94 5.51 42.35
C ARG A 122 -12.49 4.05 42.29
N GLN A 123 -13.25 3.13 42.90
CA GLN A 123 -12.96 1.69 42.84
C GLN A 123 -13.04 1.16 41.40
N LYS A 124 -14.07 1.52 40.63
CA LYS A 124 -14.17 1.16 39.20
C LYS A 124 -12.98 1.68 38.40
N CYS A 125 -12.56 2.93 38.62
CA CYS A 125 -11.38 3.48 37.97
C CYS A 125 -10.08 2.75 38.39
N ALA A 126 -9.95 2.33 39.65
CA ALA A 126 -8.79 1.58 40.11
C ALA A 126 -8.71 0.18 39.49
N VAL A 127 -9.82 -0.55 39.46
CA VAL A 127 -9.92 -1.88 38.82
C VAL A 127 -9.60 -1.81 37.33
N GLU A 128 -10.11 -0.79 36.63
CA GLU A 128 -9.82 -0.63 35.20
C GLU A 128 -8.33 -0.29 34.95
N ARG A 129 -7.71 0.53 35.80
CA ARG A 129 -6.26 0.80 35.73
C ARG A 129 -5.43 -0.45 35.97
N GLU A 130 -5.83 -1.28 36.93
CA GLU A 130 -5.16 -2.54 37.23
C GLU A 130 -5.26 -3.52 36.06
N ARG A 131 -6.47 -3.67 35.49
CA ARG A 131 -6.71 -4.46 34.29
C ARG A 131 -5.83 -4.01 33.12
N GLN A 132 -5.70 -2.69 32.92
CA GLN A 132 -4.81 -2.13 31.90
C GLN A 132 -3.33 -2.35 32.20
N ARG A 133 -2.92 -2.45 33.48
CA ARG A 133 -1.54 -2.80 33.85
C ARG A 133 -1.24 -4.25 33.51
N VAL A 134 -2.08 -5.18 33.94
CA VAL A 134 -1.94 -6.62 33.66
C VAL A 134 -1.91 -6.90 32.16
N LEU A 135 -2.78 -6.25 31.38
CA LEU A 135 -2.78 -6.40 29.92
C LEU A 135 -1.45 -5.95 29.28
N ARG A 136 -0.87 -4.84 29.76
CA ARG A 136 0.44 -4.36 29.27
C ARG A 136 1.58 -5.31 29.66
N GLU A 137 1.58 -5.80 30.90
CA GLU A 137 2.58 -6.78 31.35
C GLU A 137 2.52 -8.09 30.52
N GLN A 138 1.31 -8.59 30.23
CA GLN A 138 1.12 -9.77 29.37
C GLN A 138 1.57 -9.53 27.93
N GLU A 139 1.36 -8.33 27.40
CA GLU A 139 1.79 -7.97 26.05
C GLU A 139 3.32 -7.83 25.96
N GLU A 140 3.96 -7.26 26.98
CA GLU A 140 5.41 -7.19 27.10
C GLU A 140 6.05 -8.59 27.23
N GLU A 141 5.47 -9.48 28.03
CA GLU A 141 5.95 -10.86 28.14
C GLU A 141 5.85 -11.61 26.80
N ARG A 142 4.73 -11.44 26.06
CA ARG A 142 4.59 -12.00 24.71
C ARG A 142 5.59 -11.42 23.73
N ARG A 143 5.90 -10.12 23.83
CA ARG A 143 6.92 -9.48 23.00
C ARG A 143 8.30 -10.08 23.30
N ARG A 144 8.65 -10.22 24.57
CA ARG A 144 9.92 -10.83 25.00
C ARG A 144 10.07 -12.27 24.52
N LYS A 145 9.03 -13.10 24.64
CA LYS A 145 9.05 -14.49 24.11
C LYS A 145 9.29 -14.53 22.61
N ARG A 146 8.64 -13.64 21.84
CA ARG A 146 8.87 -13.54 20.38
C ARG A 146 10.29 -13.10 20.04
N GLU A 147 10.88 -12.19 20.84
CA GLU A 147 12.27 -11.76 20.65
C GLU A 147 13.25 -12.90 20.95
N GLU A 148 13.03 -13.64 22.05
CA GLU A 148 13.83 -14.83 22.41
C GLU A 148 13.73 -15.92 21.33
N GLU A 149 12.52 -16.23 20.85
CA GLU A 149 12.29 -17.18 19.74
C GLU A 149 12.96 -16.71 18.44
N GLN A 150 12.92 -15.42 18.12
CA GLN A 150 13.60 -14.86 16.94
C GLN A 150 15.12 -14.94 17.06
N GLU A 151 15.67 -14.69 18.25
CA GLU A 151 17.11 -14.82 18.49
C GLU A 151 17.56 -16.28 18.37
N GLU A 152 16.80 -17.22 18.91
CA GLU A 152 17.08 -18.65 18.77
C GLU A 152 17.06 -19.09 17.30
N MET A 153 16.04 -18.67 16.54
CA MET A 153 15.98 -18.93 15.09
C MET A 153 17.19 -18.34 14.35
N ARG A 154 17.66 -17.15 14.72
CA ARG A 154 18.88 -16.56 14.15
C ARG A 154 20.13 -17.36 14.49
N ARG A 155 20.25 -17.87 15.71
CA ARG A 155 21.39 -18.72 16.12
C ARG A 155 21.42 -20.03 15.32
N GLN A 156 20.26 -20.67 15.17
CA GLN A 156 20.13 -21.90 14.36
C GLN A 156 20.47 -21.64 12.89
N GLU A 157 20.04 -20.51 12.33
CA GLU A 157 20.38 -20.11 10.95
C GLU A 157 21.89 -19.93 10.76
N ILE A 158 22.57 -19.26 11.70
CA ILE A 158 24.03 -19.06 11.66
C ILE A 158 24.76 -20.40 11.74
N GLU A 159 24.32 -21.31 12.60
CA GLU A 159 24.91 -22.65 12.73
C GLU A 159 24.74 -23.46 11.44
N ARG A 160 23.52 -23.47 10.87
CA ARG A 160 23.24 -24.12 9.57
C ARG A 160 24.12 -23.55 8.45
N GLN A 161 24.29 -22.23 8.41
CA GLN A 161 25.18 -21.59 7.44
C GLN A 161 26.63 -22.03 7.61
N ARG A 162 27.14 -22.15 8.85
CA ARG A 162 28.49 -22.65 9.10
C ARG A 162 28.70 -24.09 8.66
N GLU A 163 27.72 -24.96 8.88
CA GLU A 163 27.76 -26.35 8.43
C GLU A 163 27.74 -26.45 6.90
N GLU A 164 26.86 -25.68 6.25
CA GLU A 164 26.80 -25.60 4.79
C GLU A 164 28.10 -25.05 4.21
N ASP A 165 28.65 -24.02 4.84
CA ASP A 165 29.94 -23.43 4.47
C ASP A 165 31.08 -24.44 4.54
N ALA A 166 31.14 -25.24 5.62
CA ALA A 166 32.13 -26.29 5.80
C ALA A 166 31.96 -27.42 4.76
N ARG A 167 30.72 -27.82 4.47
CA ARG A 167 30.40 -28.82 3.44
C ARG A 167 30.87 -28.36 2.06
N LEU A 168 30.62 -27.10 1.71
CA LEU A 168 31.01 -26.53 0.43
C LEU A 168 32.52 -26.37 0.31
N ALA A 169 33.21 -25.93 1.37
CA ALA A 169 34.68 -25.86 1.37
C ALA A 169 35.32 -27.24 1.09
N LYS A 170 34.76 -28.30 1.69
CA LYS A 170 35.21 -29.68 1.44
C LYS A 170 34.92 -30.14 0.00
N HIS A 171 33.78 -29.74 -0.57
CA HIS A 171 33.45 -30.02 -1.96
C HIS A 171 34.42 -29.31 -2.92
N GLU A 172 34.71 -28.02 -2.69
CA GLU A 172 35.63 -27.23 -3.52
C GLU A 172 37.05 -27.79 -3.51
N GLU A 173 37.54 -28.28 -2.37
CA GLU A 173 38.85 -28.95 -2.31
C GLU A 173 38.90 -30.19 -3.22
N GLY A 174 37.80 -30.93 -3.36
CA GLY A 174 37.69 -32.08 -4.24
C GLY A 174 37.70 -31.76 -5.75
N LEU A 175 37.45 -30.51 -6.14
CA LEU A 175 37.43 -30.09 -7.55
C LEU A 175 38.83 -29.79 -8.12
N HIS A 176 39.81 -29.50 -7.26
CA HIS A 176 41.17 -29.11 -7.65
C HIS A 176 41.97 -30.34 -8.09
N THR A 177 41.68 -30.84 -9.29
CA THR A 177 42.21 -32.10 -9.83
C THR A 177 43.14 -31.90 -11.04
N HIS A 178 43.05 -30.74 -11.70
CA HIS A 178 43.75 -30.51 -12.96
C HIS A 178 45.18 -30.00 -12.74
N THR A 179 46.17 -30.78 -13.12
CA THR A 179 47.58 -30.36 -13.04
C THR A 179 48.01 -29.71 -14.36
N SER A 180 48.71 -28.59 -14.29
CA SER A 180 49.15 -27.83 -15.46
C SER A 180 50.56 -27.30 -15.27
N LEU A 181 51.22 -26.92 -16.37
CA LEU A 181 52.52 -26.24 -16.33
C LEU A 181 52.40 -24.75 -15.97
N CYS A 182 51.19 -24.19 -16.01
CA CYS A 182 50.97 -22.76 -15.79
C CYS A 182 50.81 -22.37 -14.33
N HIS A 183 50.62 -23.33 -13.42
CA HIS A 183 50.47 -23.07 -11.99
C HIS A 183 50.96 -24.27 -11.15
N GLY A 184 51.58 -23.99 -10.00
CA GLY A 184 52.17 -25.03 -9.14
C GLY A 184 51.15 -25.88 -8.38
N CYS A 185 49.92 -25.39 -8.20
CA CYS A 185 48.84 -26.13 -7.55
C CYS A 185 47.87 -26.76 -8.57
N PRO A 186 47.17 -27.86 -8.22
CA PRO A 186 46.05 -28.33 -8.99
C PRO A 186 44.97 -27.25 -9.14
N LEU A 187 44.45 -27.10 -10.35
CA LEU A 187 43.40 -26.15 -10.70
C LEU A 187 42.04 -26.86 -10.71
N ALA A 188 40.98 -26.11 -10.43
CA ALA A 188 39.60 -26.54 -10.58
C ALA A 188 38.91 -25.75 -11.71
N PRO A 189 37.89 -26.32 -12.37
CA PRO A 189 37.10 -25.57 -13.35
C PRO A 189 36.44 -24.36 -12.67
N THR A 190 36.70 -23.15 -13.16
CA THR A 190 36.22 -21.88 -12.56
C THR A 190 34.71 -21.88 -12.36
N ARG A 191 33.95 -22.39 -13.33
CA ARG A 191 32.48 -22.47 -13.28
C ARG A 191 31.92 -23.36 -12.16
N GLU A 192 32.74 -24.24 -11.59
CA GLU A 192 32.36 -25.18 -10.53
C GLU A 192 32.74 -24.67 -9.14
N LEU A 193 33.52 -23.59 -9.07
CA LEU A 193 33.90 -22.92 -7.83
C LEU A 193 32.91 -21.80 -7.49
N LEU A 194 32.63 -21.61 -6.21
CA LEU A 194 31.79 -20.52 -5.74
C LEU A 194 32.66 -19.48 -5.02
N ILE A 195 32.55 -18.20 -5.40
CA ILE A 195 33.13 -17.10 -4.62
C ILE A 195 32.06 -16.55 -3.67
N ARG A 196 32.46 -16.27 -2.43
CA ARG A 196 31.73 -15.35 -1.55
C ARG A 196 31.91 -13.92 -2.04
N ALA A 197 31.09 -13.51 -3.00
CA ALA A 197 31.18 -12.16 -3.56
C ALA A 197 30.67 -11.10 -2.58
N ASN A 198 29.68 -11.45 -1.74
CA ASN A 198 29.14 -10.66 -0.63
C ASN A 198 28.49 -11.61 0.39
N GLU A 199 28.20 -11.14 1.62
CA GLU A 199 27.59 -11.93 2.72
C GLU A 199 26.30 -12.68 2.33
N TYR A 200 25.62 -12.29 1.25
CA TYR A 200 24.29 -12.78 0.90
C TYR A 200 24.19 -13.56 -0.41
N ARG A 201 25.28 -13.71 -1.19
CA ARG A 201 25.23 -14.45 -2.45
C ARG A 201 26.54 -15.15 -2.78
N ARG A 202 26.50 -16.48 -2.75
CA ARG A 202 27.49 -17.31 -3.44
C ARG A 202 27.20 -17.23 -4.93
N MET A 203 28.19 -16.79 -5.69
CA MET A 203 28.11 -16.77 -7.15
C MET A 203 29.18 -17.69 -7.72
N PRO A 204 28.89 -18.36 -8.84
CA PRO A 204 29.94 -19.02 -9.61
C PRO A 204 31.12 -18.07 -9.82
N ARG A 205 32.34 -18.56 -9.60
CA ARG A 205 33.57 -17.77 -9.75
C ARG A 205 33.67 -17.17 -11.15
N ASP A 206 33.09 -17.84 -12.15
CA ASP A 206 33.06 -17.35 -13.52
C ASP A 206 32.07 -16.18 -13.76
N GLU A 207 31.10 -15.96 -12.87
CA GLU A 207 30.17 -14.83 -12.92
C GLU A 207 30.64 -13.61 -12.11
N ASN A 208 31.67 -13.75 -11.27
CA ASN A 208 32.17 -12.64 -10.48
C ASN A 208 32.90 -11.62 -11.39
N PRO A 209 32.43 -10.35 -11.50
CA PRO A 209 33.04 -9.34 -12.35
C PRO A 209 34.48 -8.98 -11.95
N LEU A 210 34.82 -9.19 -10.67
CA LEU A 210 36.16 -8.94 -10.14
C LEU A 210 37.17 -10.04 -10.48
N THR A 211 36.73 -11.17 -11.06
CA THR A 211 37.68 -12.18 -11.52
C THR A 211 38.42 -11.69 -12.77
N SER A 212 39.73 -11.80 -12.72
CA SER A 212 40.63 -11.41 -13.80
C SER A 212 41.57 -12.57 -14.11
N CYS A 213 42.20 -12.56 -15.28
CA CYS A 213 43.22 -13.54 -15.61
C CYS A 213 44.57 -13.03 -15.11
N ASP A 214 45.26 -13.75 -14.23
CA ASP A 214 46.55 -13.32 -13.68
C ASP A 214 47.66 -13.19 -14.75
N VAL A 215 47.50 -13.87 -15.89
CA VAL A 215 48.50 -13.86 -16.96
C VAL A 215 48.38 -12.62 -17.85
N CYS A 216 47.16 -12.29 -18.29
CA CYS A 216 46.94 -11.15 -19.18
C CYS A 216 46.43 -9.90 -18.47
N ASN A 217 46.13 -10.01 -17.17
CA ASN A 217 45.55 -8.97 -16.32
C ASN A 217 44.29 -8.31 -16.91
N VAL A 218 43.56 -9.05 -17.76
CA VAL A 218 42.29 -8.57 -18.32
C VAL A 218 41.20 -8.97 -17.35
N GLU A 219 40.65 -7.97 -16.66
CA GLU A 219 39.49 -8.13 -15.80
C GLU A 219 38.23 -8.37 -16.64
N LYS A 220 37.31 -9.21 -16.11
CA LYS A 220 36.04 -9.47 -16.78
C LYS A 220 35.16 -8.23 -16.91
N GLU A 221 35.23 -7.32 -15.95
CA GLU A 221 34.49 -6.06 -15.98
C GLU A 221 34.78 -5.28 -17.28
N TYR A 222 36.04 -5.26 -17.71
CA TYR A 222 36.44 -4.57 -18.93
C TYR A 222 36.29 -5.42 -20.20
N ASN A 223 36.23 -6.76 -20.07
CA ASN A 223 35.98 -7.64 -21.20
C ASN A 223 35.19 -8.91 -20.82
N PRO A 224 33.85 -8.87 -20.94
CA PRO A 224 32.98 -10.01 -20.64
C PRO A 224 33.24 -11.25 -21.50
N LYS A 225 33.98 -11.11 -22.61
CA LYS A 225 34.37 -12.25 -23.46
C LYS A 225 35.52 -13.07 -22.86
N VAL A 226 36.23 -12.55 -21.86
CA VAL A 226 37.30 -13.30 -21.17
C VAL A 226 36.67 -14.39 -20.32
N LYS A 227 36.79 -15.62 -20.81
CA LYS A 227 36.35 -16.82 -20.09
C LYS A 227 37.48 -17.33 -19.22
N ILE A 228 37.42 -17.04 -17.92
CA ILE A 228 38.23 -17.70 -16.90
C ILE A 228 37.75 -19.14 -16.80
N VAL A 229 38.65 -20.09 -17.03
CA VAL A 229 38.32 -21.52 -17.18
C VAL A 229 38.87 -22.37 -16.05
N TRP A 230 40.00 -21.97 -15.50
CA TRP A 230 40.68 -22.67 -14.42
C TRP A 230 41.04 -21.69 -13.34
N SER A 231 40.88 -22.13 -12.09
CA SER A 231 41.23 -21.32 -10.93
C SER A 231 41.84 -22.17 -9.82
N CYS A 232 42.66 -21.56 -8.97
CA CYS A 232 43.12 -22.08 -7.70
C CYS A 232 42.62 -21.18 -6.58
N VAL A 233 41.75 -21.71 -5.71
CA VAL A 233 41.22 -20.93 -4.57
C VAL A 233 42.31 -20.61 -3.55
N LYS A 234 43.28 -21.52 -3.35
CA LYS A 234 44.35 -21.37 -2.34
C LYS A 234 45.34 -20.25 -2.68
N CYS A 235 45.66 -20.10 -3.97
CA CYS A 235 46.61 -19.09 -4.46
C CYS A 235 45.92 -17.85 -5.02
N ASP A 236 44.59 -17.81 -5.00
CA ASP A 236 43.77 -16.82 -5.70
C ASP A 236 44.18 -16.62 -7.15
N TYR A 237 44.47 -17.73 -7.84
CA TYR A 237 44.94 -17.72 -9.21
C TYR A 237 43.81 -18.05 -10.17
N ASP A 238 43.65 -17.27 -11.23
CA ASP A 238 42.64 -17.38 -12.26
C ASP A 238 43.30 -17.29 -13.64
N ILE A 239 43.01 -18.23 -14.54
CA ILE A 239 43.54 -18.21 -15.91
C ILE A 239 42.43 -18.33 -16.95
N CYS A 240 42.44 -17.43 -17.93
CA CYS A 240 41.52 -17.47 -19.05
C CYS A 240 41.89 -18.56 -20.05
N TRP A 241 40.91 -19.00 -20.85
CA TRP A 241 41.10 -20.08 -21.81
C TRP A 241 42.28 -19.84 -22.76
N GLU A 242 42.40 -18.61 -23.26
CA GLU A 242 43.46 -18.23 -24.21
C GLU A 242 44.84 -18.26 -23.56
N CYS A 243 44.97 -17.72 -22.34
CA CYS A 243 46.23 -17.77 -21.60
C CYS A 243 46.56 -19.20 -21.20
N TYR A 244 45.56 -20.00 -20.81
CA TYR A 244 45.73 -21.40 -20.48
C TYR A 244 46.29 -22.19 -21.67
N GLN A 245 45.73 -22.00 -22.88
CA GLN A 245 46.23 -22.64 -24.10
C GLN A 245 47.70 -22.31 -24.41
N VAL A 246 48.16 -21.12 -24.03
CA VAL A 246 49.54 -20.67 -24.25
C VAL A 246 50.46 -21.19 -23.14
N GLU A 247 50.10 -20.95 -21.89
CA GLU A 247 50.94 -21.28 -20.73
C GLU A 247 51.00 -22.79 -20.45
N SER A 248 50.05 -23.58 -20.97
CA SER A 248 50.14 -25.04 -20.95
C SER A 248 51.17 -25.62 -21.93
N LEU A 249 51.67 -24.81 -22.88
CA LEU A 249 52.66 -25.24 -23.86
C LEU A 249 54.09 -25.11 -23.32
N PRO A 250 55.03 -25.91 -23.86
CA PRO A 250 56.46 -25.68 -23.72
C PRO A 250 56.86 -24.26 -24.18
N GLU A 251 57.92 -23.72 -23.57
CA GLU A 251 58.33 -22.32 -23.74
C GLU A 251 58.61 -21.93 -25.20
N ASP A 252 59.18 -22.84 -26.00
CA ASP A 252 59.50 -22.66 -27.42
C ASP A 252 58.27 -22.48 -28.32
N GLN A 253 57.10 -22.91 -27.88
CA GLN A 253 55.85 -22.86 -28.66
C GLN A 253 54.92 -21.71 -28.26
N ARG A 254 55.18 -21.04 -27.13
CA ARG A 254 54.27 -19.99 -26.59
C ARG A 254 54.16 -18.79 -27.51
N ASP A 255 55.27 -18.34 -28.07
CA ASP A 255 55.31 -17.14 -28.92
C ASP A 255 54.56 -17.31 -30.24
N GLU A 256 54.63 -18.49 -30.85
CA GLU A 256 53.88 -18.79 -32.07
C GLU A 256 52.38 -18.80 -31.80
N LYS A 257 51.95 -19.41 -30.69
CA LYS A 257 50.54 -19.44 -30.29
C LYS A 257 49.99 -18.06 -29.96
N ARG A 258 50.76 -17.21 -29.28
CA ARG A 258 50.40 -15.80 -28.99
C ARG A 258 50.15 -15.01 -30.28
N LYS A 259 50.98 -15.20 -31.32
CA LYS A 259 50.81 -14.55 -32.62
C LYS A 259 49.55 -15.03 -33.35
N GLU A 260 49.22 -16.32 -33.26
CA GLU A 260 48.00 -16.89 -33.85
C GLU A 260 46.72 -16.28 -33.21
N ILE A 261 46.67 -16.25 -31.87
CA ILE A 261 45.54 -15.68 -31.11
C ILE A 261 45.36 -14.19 -31.44
N ALA A 262 46.46 -13.42 -31.53
CA ALA A 262 46.41 -12.00 -31.88
C ALA A 262 45.78 -11.76 -33.27
N LYS A 263 46.16 -12.56 -34.28
CA LYS A 263 45.58 -12.48 -35.63
C LYS A 263 44.09 -12.81 -35.64
N MET A 264 43.66 -13.82 -34.88
CA MET A 264 42.24 -14.16 -34.77
C MET A 264 41.42 -13.04 -34.13
N LYS A 265 41.91 -12.43 -33.04
CA LYS A 265 41.24 -11.30 -32.36
C LYS A 265 41.10 -10.08 -33.26
N GLU A 266 42.12 -9.76 -34.06
CA GLU A 266 42.04 -8.65 -34.99
C GLU A 266 40.98 -8.89 -36.08
N ALA A 267 40.88 -10.12 -36.59
CA ALA A 267 39.86 -10.50 -37.56
C ALA A 267 38.44 -10.42 -36.97
N GLU A 268 38.23 -10.91 -35.75
CA GLU A 268 36.95 -10.81 -35.04
C GLU A 268 36.53 -9.35 -34.81
N ARG A 269 37.45 -8.49 -34.36
CA ARG A 269 37.18 -7.06 -34.14
C ARG A 269 36.74 -6.37 -35.44
N LYS A 270 37.40 -6.66 -36.57
CA LYS A 270 37.00 -6.12 -37.89
C LYS A 270 35.61 -6.61 -38.30
N ALA A 271 35.29 -7.88 -38.06
CA ALA A 271 33.97 -8.45 -38.37
C ALA A 271 32.85 -7.83 -37.51
N GLU A 272 33.10 -7.62 -36.21
CA GLU A 272 32.12 -7.05 -35.29
C GLU A 272 31.80 -5.58 -35.61
N ILE A 273 32.81 -4.78 -35.95
CA ILE A 273 32.61 -3.39 -36.41
C ILE A 273 31.69 -3.35 -37.64
N LYS A 274 31.94 -4.23 -38.61
CA LYS A 274 31.12 -4.33 -39.83
C LYS A 274 29.67 -4.74 -39.52
N ARG A 275 29.46 -5.66 -38.57
CA ARG A 275 28.11 -6.07 -38.12
C ARG A 275 27.35 -4.90 -37.48
N LYS A 276 27.98 -4.17 -36.56
CA LYS A 276 27.37 -3.01 -35.88
C LYS A 276 27.01 -1.90 -36.85
N GLU A 277 27.85 -1.66 -37.87
CA GLU A 277 27.56 -0.67 -38.90
C GLU A 277 26.34 -1.07 -39.75
N GLN A 278 26.21 -2.35 -40.12
CA GLN A 278 25.05 -2.87 -40.85
C GLN A 278 23.76 -2.77 -40.03
N GLU A 279 23.82 -3.07 -38.73
CA GLU A 279 22.68 -2.97 -37.82
C GLU A 279 22.22 -1.51 -37.66
N ARG A 280 23.15 -0.57 -37.46
CA ARG A 280 22.84 0.86 -37.39
C ARG A 280 22.15 1.34 -38.67
N LYS A 281 22.63 0.93 -39.85
CA LYS A 281 22.00 1.26 -41.14
C LYS A 281 20.57 0.71 -41.24
N LYS A 282 20.30 -0.49 -40.73
CA LYS A 282 18.96 -1.08 -40.69
C LYS A 282 18.01 -0.29 -39.75
N LEU A 283 18.50 0.07 -38.56
CA LEU A 283 17.72 0.86 -37.59
C LEU A 283 17.39 2.26 -38.13
N GLU A 284 18.35 2.95 -38.76
CA GLU A 284 18.11 4.26 -39.39
C GLU A 284 17.11 4.15 -40.55
N ALA A 285 17.21 3.11 -41.39
CA ALA A 285 16.27 2.88 -42.47
C ALA A 285 14.85 2.62 -41.96
N GLU A 286 14.72 1.83 -40.88
CA GLU A 286 13.44 1.53 -40.25
C GLU A 286 12.81 2.77 -39.60
N GLN A 287 13.59 3.57 -38.88
CA GLN A 287 13.12 4.83 -38.30
C GLN A 287 12.61 5.79 -39.39
N LYS A 288 13.33 5.90 -40.51
CA LYS A 288 12.88 6.70 -41.66
C LYS A 288 11.58 6.17 -42.26
N ARG A 289 11.40 4.85 -42.34
CA ARG A 289 10.17 4.22 -42.82
C ARG A 289 8.98 4.56 -41.91
N ILE A 290 9.14 4.41 -40.60
CA ILE A 290 8.11 4.73 -39.60
C ILE A 290 7.74 6.22 -39.66
N GLN A 291 8.72 7.12 -39.73
CA GLN A 291 8.48 8.55 -39.85
C GLN A 291 7.73 8.91 -41.14
N ALA A 292 8.11 8.32 -42.28
CA ALA A 292 7.42 8.53 -43.54
C ALA A 292 5.97 8.02 -43.50
N GLU A 293 5.71 6.88 -42.84
CA GLU A 293 4.36 6.36 -42.66
C GLU A 293 3.51 7.26 -41.76
N LYS A 294 4.05 7.76 -40.64
CA LYS A 294 3.35 8.71 -39.76
C LYS A 294 2.93 9.97 -40.51
N LEU A 295 3.86 10.57 -41.27
CA LEU A 295 3.57 11.74 -42.09
C LEU A 295 2.52 11.47 -43.16
N ARG A 296 2.51 10.26 -43.75
CA ARG A 296 1.48 9.86 -44.72
C ARG A 296 0.10 9.81 -44.06
N ARG A 297 -0.03 9.17 -42.90
CA ARG A 297 -1.29 9.08 -42.14
C ARG A 297 -1.79 10.46 -41.71
N GLU A 298 -0.89 11.31 -41.23
CA GLU A 298 -1.21 12.69 -40.87
C GLU A 298 -1.81 13.46 -42.05
N LYS A 299 -1.16 13.40 -43.21
CA LYS A 299 -1.66 14.04 -44.44
C LYS A 299 -3.03 13.50 -44.86
N GLU A 300 -3.27 12.19 -44.71
CA GLU A 300 -4.58 11.58 -44.99
C GLU A 300 -5.68 12.10 -44.05
N ILE A 301 -5.38 12.27 -42.76
CA ILE A 301 -6.33 12.82 -41.77
C ILE A 301 -6.62 14.29 -42.04
N VAL A 302 -5.57 15.10 -42.24
CA VAL A 302 -5.72 16.52 -42.60
C VAL A 302 -6.56 16.67 -43.86
N LYS A 303 -6.35 15.81 -44.87
CA LYS A 303 -7.19 15.75 -46.07
C LYS A 303 -8.64 15.35 -45.77
N SER A 304 -8.86 14.40 -44.85
CA SER A 304 -10.20 13.94 -44.45
C SER A 304 -11.02 15.04 -43.75
N ILE A 305 -10.35 15.89 -42.96
CA ILE A 305 -10.95 17.01 -42.23
C ILE A 305 -11.57 18.04 -43.19
N GLY A 306 -10.99 18.22 -44.38
CA GLY A 306 -11.61 19.03 -45.44
C GLY A 306 -11.42 20.55 -45.30
N GLY A 307 -10.54 21.01 -44.40
CA GLY A 307 -10.20 22.43 -44.21
C GLY A 307 -10.69 23.02 -42.87
N PRO A 308 -10.42 24.30 -42.60
CA PRO A 308 -10.88 24.96 -41.38
C PRO A 308 -12.42 25.07 -41.40
N PHE A 309 -13.06 24.56 -40.35
CA PHE A 309 -14.50 24.74 -40.16
C PHE A 309 -14.76 26.17 -39.65
N PRO A 310 -15.76 26.90 -40.18
CA PRO A 310 -16.09 28.22 -39.68
C PRO A 310 -16.54 28.13 -38.22
N ASP A 311 -16.09 29.09 -37.39
CA ASP A 311 -16.48 29.19 -35.98
C ASP A 311 -17.97 29.54 -35.77
N LYS A 312 -18.67 29.96 -36.84
CA LYS A 312 -20.11 30.22 -36.84
C LYS A 312 -20.89 28.91 -36.87
N ILE A 313 -20.85 28.22 -35.75
CA ILE A 313 -21.62 27.02 -35.48
C ILE A 313 -23.03 27.46 -35.08
N VAL A 314 -24.05 26.84 -35.67
CA VAL A 314 -25.44 27.06 -35.24
C VAL A 314 -25.62 26.46 -33.86
N THR A 315 -25.44 27.28 -32.82
CA THR A 315 -25.70 26.88 -31.43
C THR A 315 -27.20 26.78 -31.25
N LEU A 316 -27.75 25.56 -31.29
CA LEU A 316 -29.15 25.35 -30.98
C LEU A 316 -29.37 25.66 -29.49
N THR A 317 -30.27 26.59 -29.19
CA THR A 317 -30.77 26.78 -27.82
C THR A 317 -31.29 25.46 -27.27
N SER A 318 -31.15 25.20 -25.97
CA SER A 318 -31.48 23.91 -25.31
C SER A 318 -32.87 23.35 -25.65
N LYS A 319 -33.82 24.20 -26.07
CA LYS A 319 -35.17 23.82 -26.53
C LYS A 319 -35.21 23.13 -27.90
N ASN A 320 -34.18 23.26 -28.73
CA ASN A 320 -34.12 22.68 -30.09
C ASN A 320 -33.23 21.44 -30.18
N ARG A 321 -32.62 20.99 -29.07
CA ARG A 321 -31.79 19.77 -29.01
C ARG A 321 -32.59 18.48 -29.28
N MET A 322 -33.93 18.52 -29.22
CA MET A 322 -34.81 17.35 -29.32
C MET A 322 -36.05 17.61 -30.18
N ASN A 323 -35.91 18.31 -31.32
CA ASN A 323 -37.00 18.27 -32.29
C ASN A 323 -36.95 16.89 -32.98
N GLU A 324 -37.79 15.95 -32.52
CA GLU A 324 -37.94 14.58 -33.07
C GLU A 324 -38.26 14.57 -34.58
N ASN A 325 -38.66 15.72 -35.13
CA ASN A 325 -38.97 15.91 -36.55
C ASN A 325 -37.76 16.39 -37.40
N GLY A 326 -36.60 16.62 -36.79
CA GLY A 326 -35.42 17.21 -37.45
C GLY A 326 -34.52 16.18 -38.14
N LYS A 327 -34.69 15.98 -39.45
CA LYS A 327 -33.79 15.16 -40.29
C LYS A 327 -32.36 15.75 -40.35
N GLY A 328 -31.48 15.39 -39.42
CA GLY A 328 -30.08 15.79 -39.47
C GLY A 328 -29.18 15.07 -38.48
N PHE A 329 -27.97 15.58 -38.33
CA PHE A 329 -26.86 14.94 -37.64
C PHE A 329 -26.26 15.91 -36.62
N CYS A 330 -26.10 15.44 -35.39
CA CYS A 330 -25.56 16.21 -34.28
C CYS A 330 -24.16 15.71 -33.93
N VAL A 331 -23.24 16.64 -33.68
CA VAL A 331 -21.89 16.35 -33.19
C VAL A 331 -21.83 16.70 -31.70
N ILE A 332 -21.49 15.70 -30.89
CA ILE A 332 -21.39 15.80 -29.43
C ILE A 332 -19.96 15.46 -29.04
N SER A 333 -19.42 16.18 -28.06
CA SER A 333 -18.14 15.87 -27.45
C SER A 333 -18.29 15.67 -25.95
N THR A 334 -17.56 14.71 -25.39
CA THR A 334 -17.47 14.48 -23.95
C THR A 334 -16.01 14.44 -23.53
N CYS A 335 -15.69 15.10 -22.42
CA CYS A 335 -14.40 15.02 -21.75
C CYS A 335 -14.61 14.68 -20.29
N GLY A 336 -13.92 13.65 -19.79
CA GLY A 336 -13.92 13.32 -18.37
C GLY A 336 -13.61 11.84 -18.12
N TYR A 337 -13.72 11.44 -16.87
CA TYR A 337 -13.38 10.10 -16.44
C TYR A 337 -14.48 9.09 -16.73
N ASP A 338 -14.09 7.84 -16.88
CA ASP A 338 -15.04 6.75 -16.97
C ASP A 338 -15.64 6.40 -15.61
N ALA A 339 -16.81 5.77 -15.63
CA ALA A 339 -17.38 5.11 -14.46
C ALA A 339 -16.62 3.78 -14.17
N ASP A 340 -15.31 3.87 -13.94
CA ASP A 340 -14.42 2.75 -13.63
C ASP A 340 -14.35 2.41 -12.12
N GLY A 341 -15.16 3.11 -11.32
CA GLY A 341 -15.19 3.02 -9.86
C GLY A 341 -14.14 3.88 -9.16
N TRP A 342 -12.97 4.07 -9.78
CA TRP A 342 -11.87 4.87 -9.24
C TRP A 342 -12.13 6.37 -9.34
N HIS A 343 -12.72 6.82 -10.45
CA HIS A 343 -12.99 8.24 -10.70
C HIS A 343 -14.47 8.63 -10.50
N SER A 344 -15.18 7.86 -9.67
CA SER A 344 -16.64 7.99 -9.47
C SER A 344 -17.09 9.33 -8.86
N TYR A 345 -16.18 10.13 -8.28
CA TYR A 345 -16.48 11.45 -7.71
C TYR A 345 -16.81 12.51 -8.76
N GLY A 346 -16.34 12.35 -10.01
CA GLY A 346 -16.59 13.31 -11.09
C GLY A 346 -17.95 13.17 -11.78
N GLY A 347 -18.66 12.06 -11.52
CA GLY A 347 -19.83 11.68 -12.30
C GLY A 347 -19.50 11.26 -13.74
N PRO A 348 -20.49 10.84 -14.54
CA PRO A 348 -20.29 10.58 -15.95
C PRO A 348 -19.85 11.87 -16.69
N PRO A 349 -19.00 11.76 -17.72
CA PRO A 349 -18.49 12.93 -18.43
C PRO A 349 -19.64 13.70 -19.09
N GLU A 350 -19.64 15.02 -18.95
CA GLU A 350 -20.71 15.88 -19.44
C GLU A 350 -20.74 15.88 -20.99
N GLU A 351 -21.95 15.70 -21.55
CA GLU A 351 -22.18 15.78 -23.00
C GLU A 351 -22.32 17.23 -23.46
N VAL A 352 -21.27 17.73 -24.10
CA VAL A 352 -21.23 19.07 -24.69
C VAL A 352 -21.66 18.96 -26.15
N PHE A 353 -22.72 19.67 -26.50
CA PHE A 353 -23.15 19.80 -27.90
C PHE A 353 -22.19 20.73 -28.62
N ASP A 354 -21.68 20.31 -29.77
CA ASP A 354 -20.90 21.17 -30.65
C ASP A 354 -21.80 21.77 -31.73
N SER A 355 -22.29 20.97 -32.68
CA SER A 355 -22.91 21.47 -33.91
C SER A 355 -23.98 20.54 -34.50
N TYR A 356 -24.82 21.10 -35.39
CA TYR A 356 -25.84 20.38 -36.16
C TYR A 356 -25.61 20.52 -37.67
N TRP A 357 -25.83 19.43 -38.41
CA TRP A 357 -25.56 19.32 -39.84
C TRP A 357 -26.67 18.57 -40.57
N THR A 358 -26.96 18.98 -41.81
CA THR A 358 -27.91 18.26 -42.68
C THR A 358 -27.27 17.06 -43.37
N SER A 359 -25.95 17.07 -43.57
CA SER A 359 -25.18 16.01 -44.23
C SER A 359 -24.38 15.17 -43.24
N GLN A 360 -24.50 13.85 -43.32
CA GLN A 360 -23.72 12.92 -42.51
C GLN A 360 -22.22 13.11 -42.74
N LYS A 361 -21.82 13.36 -43.99
CA LYS A 361 -20.42 13.53 -44.36
C LYS A 361 -19.81 14.74 -43.65
N GLU A 362 -20.50 15.87 -43.64
CA GLU A 362 -20.02 17.10 -43.00
C GLU A 362 -19.96 16.94 -41.47
N ALA A 363 -20.96 16.28 -40.87
CA ALA A 363 -20.96 15.98 -39.44
C ALA A 363 -19.75 15.12 -39.02
N ILE A 364 -19.42 14.10 -39.82
CA ILE A 364 -18.23 13.24 -39.58
C ILE A 364 -16.94 14.04 -39.75
N GLN A 365 -16.83 14.90 -40.77
CA GLN A 365 -15.65 15.73 -40.95
C GLN A 365 -15.48 16.73 -39.79
N ARG A 366 -16.58 17.31 -39.28
CA ARG A 366 -16.56 18.15 -38.09
C ARG A 366 -16.14 17.37 -36.84
N ALA A 367 -16.63 16.13 -36.67
CA ALA A 367 -16.19 15.27 -35.58
C ALA A 367 -14.68 14.99 -35.64
N HIS A 368 -14.13 14.72 -36.83
CA HIS A 368 -12.69 14.56 -37.02
C HIS A 368 -11.93 15.85 -36.69
N TYR A 369 -12.42 17.02 -37.13
CA TYR A 369 -11.81 18.31 -36.79
C TYR A 369 -11.78 18.55 -35.28
N LEU A 370 -12.90 18.32 -34.58
CA LEU A 370 -12.96 18.46 -33.13
C LEU A 370 -11.99 17.51 -32.43
N PHE A 371 -11.98 16.25 -32.86
CA PHE A 371 -11.17 15.22 -32.25
C PHE A 371 -9.67 15.47 -32.42
N TYR A 372 -9.23 15.85 -33.61
CA TYR A 372 -7.81 16.00 -33.93
C TYR A 372 -7.27 17.42 -33.69
N CYS A 373 -8.05 18.47 -33.99
CA CYS A 373 -7.57 19.86 -33.96
C CYS A 373 -8.06 20.67 -32.74
N ARG A 374 -9.12 20.22 -32.06
CA ARG A 374 -9.71 20.92 -30.90
C ARG A 374 -9.82 20.00 -29.67
N ASN A 375 -8.90 19.04 -29.56
CA ASN A 375 -8.83 18.21 -28.36
C ASN A 375 -8.44 19.07 -27.15
N PRO A 376 -8.95 18.76 -25.95
CA PRO A 376 -8.80 19.60 -24.76
C PRO A 376 -7.34 19.71 -24.27
N TRP A 377 -6.48 18.75 -24.63
CA TRP A 377 -5.08 18.73 -24.21
C TRP A 377 -4.12 19.43 -25.19
N GLY A 378 -4.61 19.94 -26.32
CA GLY A 378 -3.76 20.56 -27.34
C GLY A 378 -2.77 19.59 -28.01
N LEU A 379 -3.06 18.28 -27.97
CA LEU A 379 -2.21 17.25 -28.57
C LEU A 379 -2.20 17.36 -30.10
N HIS A 380 -1.04 17.12 -30.70
CA HIS A 380 -0.89 17.05 -32.14
C HIS A 380 -1.51 15.76 -32.70
N ILE A 381 -1.88 15.75 -33.98
CA ILE A 381 -2.48 14.60 -34.67
C ILE A 381 -1.63 13.33 -34.48
N ASN A 382 -0.30 13.46 -34.59
CA ASN A 382 0.63 12.35 -34.45
C ASN A 382 0.64 11.76 -33.03
N GLU A 383 0.47 12.58 -32.01
CA GLU A 383 0.41 12.12 -30.60
C GLU A 383 -0.89 11.37 -30.30
N ILE A 384 -1.97 11.76 -30.98
CA ILE A 384 -3.26 11.05 -30.90
C ILE A 384 -3.18 9.71 -31.64
N LEU A 385 -2.55 9.67 -32.81
CA LEU A 385 -2.42 8.45 -33.64
C LEU A 385 -1.50 7.38 -33.06
N ASP A 386 -0.47 7.79 -32.32
CA ASP A 386 0.46 6.87 -31.68
C ASP A 386 -0.20 6.10 -30.52
N LYS A 387 -1.38 6.55 -30.05
CA LYS A 387 -2.18 5.87 -29.04
C LYS A 387 -3.38 5.19 -29.69
N GLU A 388 -3.88 4.13 -29.06
CA GLU A 388 -5.02 3.37 -29.58
C GLU A 388 -6.29 4.25 -29.63
N VAL A 389 -6.58 4.84 -30.79
CA VAL A 389 -7.87 5.46 -31.07
C VAL A 389 -8.88 4.34 -31.32
N GLY A 390 -9.71 4.07 -30.31
CA GLY A 390 -10.76 3.06 -30.42
C GLY A 390 -11.85 3.52 -31.39
N PHE A 391 -11.79 3.07 -32.65
CA PHE A 391 -12.88 3.29 -33.61
C PHE A 391 -13.95 2.21 -33.42
N ARG A 392 -15.06 2.55 -32.77
CA ARG A 392 -16.22 1.64 -32.73
C ARG A 392 -17.03 1.78 -34.01
N ARG A 393 -17.28 0.65 -34.68
CA ARG A 393 -18.24 0.59 -35.79
C ARG A 393 -19.62 1.06 -35.32
N PRO A 394 -20.45 1.63 -36.20
CA PRO A 394 -21.83 1.97 -35.88
C PRO A 394 -22.53 0.77 -35.24
N GLY A 395 -22.95 0.95 -34.00
CA GLY A 395 -23.65 -0.04 -33.19
C GLY A 395 -24.76 0.66 -32.42
N VAL A 396 -25.82 -0.08 -32.10
CA VAL A 396 -26.90 0.43 -31.26
C VAL A 396 -26.30 0.77 -29.89
N SER A 397 -26.51 1.99 -29.41
CA SER A 397 -26.13 2.36 -28.05
C SER A 397 -26.68 1.31 -27.07
N PRO A 398 -25.96 0.96 -25.98
CA PRO A 398 -26.50 0.11 -24.91
C PRO A 398 -27.81 0.66 -24.32
N THR A 399 -28.04 1.97 -24.45
CA THR A 399 -29.27 2.63 -24.02
C THR A 399 -30.42 2.48 -25.02
N GLY A 400 -30.20 1.99 -26.25
CA GLY A 400 -31.26 1.66 -27.21
C GLY A 400 -31.84 2.83 -28.02
N TRP A 401 -31.54 4.09 -27.69
CA TRP A 401 -32.32 5.23 -28.23
C TRP A 401 -31.71 5.94 -29.45
N GLN A 402 -30.43 5.76 -29.82
CA GLN A 402 -29.83 6.44 -30.99
C GLN A 402 -28.75 5.59 -31.70
N THR A 403 -28.74 5.63 -33.04
CA THR A 403 -27.69 5.04 -33.88
C THR A 403 -26.49 5.98 -33.96
N LYS A 404 -25.36 5.57 -33.37
CA LYS A 404 -24.08 6.29 -33.50
C LYS A 404 -23.50 6.05 -34.91
N LEU A 405 -23.22 7.12 -35.64
CA LEU A 405 -22.66 7.05 -36.99
C LEU A 405 -21.12 7.08 -37.00
N CYS A 406 -20.54 7.78 -36.04
CA CYS A 406 -19.09 7.87 -35.83
C CYS A 406 -18.83 8.09 -34.34
N GLU A 407 -17.83 7.40 -33.80
CA GLU A 407 -17.38 7.58 -32.42
C GLU A 407 -15.85 7.49 -32.39
N LEU A 408 -15.22 8.61 -32.07
CA LEU A 408 -13.77 8.74 -31.90
C LEU A 408 -13.47 8.84 -30.42
N ARG A 409 -12.56 8.01 -29.91
CA ARG A 409 -12.19 7.97 -28.49
C ARG A 409 -10.68 8.05 -28.33
N PHE A 410 -10.24 8.87 -27.39
CA PHE A 410 -8.87 8.95 -26.93
C PHE A 410 -8.85 8.96 -25.41
N ARG A 411 -7.89 8.26 -24.81
CA ARG A 411 -7.65 8.30 -23.37
C ARG A 411 -6.26 8.87 -23.13
N ALA A 412 -6.20 9.99 -22.42
CA ALA A 412 -4.94 10.58 -22.01
C ALA A 412 -4.30 9.76 -20.87
N GLY A 413 -3.03 10.02 -20.57
CA GLY A 413 -2.28 9.26 -19.55
C GLY A 413 -2.81 9.45 -18.12
N ASP A 414 -3.57 10.52 -17.89
CA ASP A 414 -4.27 10.86 -16.65
C ASP A 414 -5.61 10.10 -16.49
N SER A 415 -5.92 9.18 -17.41
CA SER A 415 -7.18 8.40 -17.46
C SER A 415 -8.41 9.18 -17.91
N GLU A 416 -8.31 10.47 -18.23
CA GLU A 416 -9.42 11.21 -18.82
C GLU A 416 -9.69 10.73 -20.26
N ARG A 417 -10.97 10.59 -20.59
CA ARG A 417 -11.43 10.18 -21.91
C ARG A 417 -12.01 11.38 -22.65
N TRP A 418 -11.51 11.58 -23.87
CA TRP A 418 -12.11 12.45 -24.87
C TRP A 418 -12.86 11.61 -25.88
N THR A 419 -14.16 11.88 -26.04
CA THR A 419 -15.00 11.21 -27.03
C THR A 419 -15.68 12.25 -27.90
N VAL A 420 -15.66 12.04 -29.21
CA VAL A 420 -16.46 12.82 -30.16
C VAL A 420 -17.37 11.86 -30.91
N ILE A 421 -18.67 12.14 -30.89
CA ILE A 421 -19.73 11.27 -31.38
C ILE A 421 -20.57 12.03 -32.40
N VAL A 422 -20.93 11.34 -33.49
CA VAL A 422 -21.96 11.81 -34.43
C VAL A 422 -23.21 10.95 -34.25
N VAL A 423 -24.31 11.59 -33.90
CA VAL A 423 -25.63 10.96 -33.72
C VAL A 423 -26.61 11.48 -34.76
N LYS A 424 -27.52 10.61 -35.23
CA LYS A 424 -28.65 11.04 -36.06
C LYS A 424 -29.75 11.57 -35.13
N SER A 425 -30.17 12.81 -35.36
CA SER A 425 -31.24 13.47 -34.59
C SER A 425 -32.62 13.01 -35.02
#